data_AF-A0A2V6BBY8-F1
#
_entry.id   AF-A0A2V6BBY8-F1
#
_cell.length_a   1.000
_cell.length_b   1.000
_cell.length_c   1.000
_cell.angle_alpha   90.00
_cell.angle_beta   90.00
_cell.angle_gamma   90.00
#
_symmetry.space_group_name_H-M   'P 1'
#
loop_
_entity.id
_entity.type
_entity.pdbx_description
1 polymer ?
#
loop_
_entity_poly.entity_id
_entity_poly.type
_entity_poly.pdbx_seq_one_letter_code
_entity_poly.pdbx_strand_id
1 'polypeptide(L)'
;MAAKKKFRPVVKEPPQSSVPIRGRGASWSPANRFEKLHVDLTDVDCVDVDPVSEEQPRRATQYFRDGTKSIITRNNSPDVGFETSLNPYRGCEHGCIYCYARPTHEYLGLSAGLDFESKIMVKTNASELLQAELESSRWQPQTLVMSGVTDPYQPIERKLR
;
A
#
# COMPACT_ATOMS: atom_id res chain seq x y z
N MET A 1 41.90 12.81 -7.13
CA MET A 1 41.18 12.32 -5.92
C MET A 1 39.69 12.30 -6.24
N ALA A 2 39.11 11.13 -6.47
CA ALA A 2 37.70 11.01 -6.83
C ALA A 2 36.81 11.29 -5.60
N ALA A 3 35.91 12.26 -5.74
CA ALA A 3 34.96 12.64 -4.70
C ALA A 3 34.05 11.45 -4.36
N LYS A 4 34.21 10.88 -3.15
CA LYS A 4 33.27 9.90 -2.59
C LYS A 4 31.90 10.55 -2.50
N LYS A 5 30.98 10.21 -3.41
CA LYS A 5 29.57 10.56 -3.27
C LYS A 5 29.06 9.95 -1.97
N LYS A 6 28.77 10.80 -0.97
CA LYS A 6 28.17 10.39 0.30
C LYS A 6 26.71 10.01 0.05
N PHE A 7 26.46 8.77 -0.33
CA PHE A 7 25.10 8.23 -0.30
C PHE A 7 24.66 8.16 1.17
N ARG A 8 23.69 8.99 1.55
CA ARG A 8 23.05 8.94 2.87
C ARG A 8 21.67 8.32 2.67
N PRO A 9 21.41 7.09 3.14
CA PRO A 9 20.07 6.53 3.08
C PRO A 9 19.12 7.44 3.87
N VAL A 10 18.10 7.94 3.19
CA VAL A 10 17.10 8.90 3.73
C VAL A 10 16.09 8.20 4.62
N VAL A 11 15.97 6.87 4.51
CA VAL A 11 15.09 6.03 5.33
C VAL A 11 15.89 4.82 5.81
N LYS A 12 15.95 4.61 7.12
CA LYS A 12 16.47 3.38 7.72
C LYS A 12 15.32 2.37 7.81
N GLU A 13 15.07 1.62 6.73
CA GLU A 13 14.20 0.46 6.81
C GLU A 13 15.01 -0.77 7.22
N PRO A 14 14.46 -1.67 8.06
CA PRO A 14 15.14 -2.92 8.37
C PRO A 14 15.33 -3.73 7.08
N PRO A 15 16.43 -4.49 6.96
CA PRO A 15 16.71 -5.31 5.78
C PRO A 15 15.51 -6.21 5.48
N GLN A 16 15.24 -6.42 4.20
CA GLN A 16 14.15 -7.30 3.80
C GLN A 16 14.53 -8.75 4.14
N SER A 17 13.56 -9.65 4.25
CA SER A 17 13.87 -11.08 4.43
C SER A 17 12.91 -11.89 3.59
N SER A 18 13.34 -13.05 3.09
CA SER A 18 12.44 -14.01 2.46
C SER A 18 11.69 -14.87 3.50
N VAL A 19 12.04 -14.74 4.78
CA VAL A 19 11.46 -15.49 5.90
C VAL A 19 10.03 -14.96 6.19
N PRO A 20 9.06 -15.85 6.47
CA PRO A 20 7.71 -15.43 6.84
C PRO A 20 7.71 -14.49 8.05
N ILE A 21 7.04 -13.34 7.92
CA ILE A 21 6.90 -12.37 9.00
C ILE A 21 5.57 -12.60 9.71
N ARG A 22 5.60 -12.83 11.03
CA ARG A 22 4.39 -13.14 11.81
C ARG A 22 3.36 -12.00 11.77
N GLY A 23 2.18 -12.28 11.23
CA GLY A 23 1.06 -11.33 11.12
C GLY A 23 1.09 -10.48 9.85
N ARG A 24 1.89 -10.89 8.87
CA ARG A 24 2.04 -10.27 7.55
C ARG A 24 1.81 -11.35 6.50
N GLY A 25 1.16 -10.99 5.40
CA GLY A 25 0.93 -11.96 4.33
C GLY A 25 2.06 -11.97 3.31
N ALA A 26 2.70 -10.82 3.07
CA ALA A 26 3.96 -10.78 2.34
C ALA A 26 5.14 -11.02 3.30
N SER A 27 6.12 -11.81 2.87
CA SER A 27 7.41 -11.93 3.58
C SER A 27 8.40 -10.86 3.16
N TRP A 28 8.27 -10.32 1.94
CA TRP A 28 9.27 -9.45 1.31
C TRP A 28 8.62 -8.26 0.56
N SER A 29 9.44 -7.29 0.13
CA SER A 29 9.00 -6.11 -0.63
C SER A 29 9.60 -6.13 -2.05
N PRO A 30 8.90 -6.67 -3.06
CA PRO A 30 9.34 -6.59 -4.45
C PRO A 30 9.65 -5.17 -4.88
N ALA A 31 10.63 -5.07 -5.78
CA ALA A 31 10.88 -3.87 -6.55
C ALA A 31 9.59 -3.38 -7.21
N ASN A 32 9.33 -2.09 -7.09
CA ASN A 32 8.23 -1.44 -7.78
C ASN A 32 8.55 -1.41 -9.28
N ARG A 33 7.64 -1.93 -10.12
CA ARG A 33 7.84 -2.03 -11.58
C ARG A 33 8.01 -0.68 -12.32
N PHE A 34 7.58 0.42 -11.72
CA PHE A 34 7.62 1.76 -12.32
C PHE A 34 8.85 2.56 -11.88
N GLU A 35 9.56 2.12 -10.83
CA GLU A 35 10.76 2.78 -10.36
C GLU A 35 11.97 2.41 -11.23
N LYS A 36 12.78 3.40 -11.57
CA LYS A 36 13.98 3.20 -12.40
C LYS A 36 15.14 2.54 -11.66
N LEU A 37 15.16 2.67 -10.35
CA LEU A 37 16.22 2.19 -9.48
C LEU A 37 15.60 1.52 -8.28
N HIS A 38 15.95 0.26 -8.06
CA HIS A 38 15.64 -0.48 -6.85
C HIS A 38 16.95 -0.91 -6.21
N VAL A 39 17.05 -0.74 -4.90
CA VAL A 39 18.18 -1.24 -4.12
C VAL A 39 17.69 -2.45 -3.36
N ASP A 40 18.21 -3.61 -3.74
CA ASP A 40 17.94 -4.85 -3.04
C ASP A 40 18.84 -4.93 -1.79
N LEU A 41 18.22 -4.81 -0.61
CA LEU A 41 18.90 -4.93 0.68
C LEU A 41 18.97 -6.39 1.18
N THR A 42 18.47 -7.33 0.39
CA THR A 42 18.52 -8.78 0.63
C THR A 42 19.62 -9.48 -0.16
N ASP A 43 20.26 -8.78 -1.10
CA ASP A 43 21.41 -9.32 -1.81
C ASP A 43 22.56 -9.57 -0.82
N VAL A 44 22.94 -10.85 -0.70
CA VAL A 44 23.98 -11.34 0.22
C VAL A 44 25.32 -10.70 -0.11
N ASP A 45 25.53 -10.28 -1.36
CA ASP A 45 26.73 -9.56 -1.79
C ASP A 45 26.71 -8.06 -1.41
N CYS A 46 25.57 -7.53 -0.97
CA CYS A 46 25.38 -6.11 -0.63
C CYS A 46 25.31 -5.84 0.88
N VAL A 47 25.11 -6.86 1.71
CA VAL A 47 24.80 -6.67 3.13
C VAL A 47 25.50 -7.71 4.02
N ASP A 48 26.55 -7.28 4.73
CA ASP A 48 27.14 -7.98 5.88
C ASP A 48 26.15 -7.96 7.08
N VAL A 49 24.97 -8.57 6.95
CA VAL A 49 24.03 -8.74 8.07
C VAL A 49 24.07 -10.20 8.49
N ASP A 50 24.67 -10.42 9.65
CA ASP A 50 24.66 -11.69 10.36
C ASP A 50 23.19 -12.13 10.56
N PRO A 51 22.74 -13.25 9.94
CA PRO A 51 21.32 -13.54 9.79
C PRO A 51 20.66 -14.11 11.07
N VAL A 52 21.25 -13.89 12.25
CA VAL A 52 20.86 -14.60 13.47
C VAL A 52 20.60 -13.64 14.63
N SER A 53 19.46 -12.94 14.55
CA SER A 53 18.73 -12.58 15.77
C SER A 53 17.28 -12.98 15.58
N GLU A 54 16.77 -13.81 16.49
CA GLU A 54 15.44 -14.45 16.41
C GLU A 54 14.27 -13.46 16.50
N GLU A 55 14.55 -12.19 16.81
CA GLU A 55 13.54 -11.14 16.96
C GLU A 55 13.68 -10.09 15.87
N GLN A 56 13.14 -10.38 14.68
CA GLN A 56 12.87 -9.30 13.73
C GLN A 56 11.62 -8.53 14.21
N PRO A 57 11.72 -7.25 14.59
CA PRO A 57 10.59 -6.49 15.07
C PRO A 57 9.55 -6.37 13.96
N ARG A 58 8.27 -6.58 14.31
CA ARG A 58 7.15 -6.39 13.40
C ARG A 58 7.23 -4.98 12.80
N ARG A 59 7.28 -4.86 11.46
CA ARG A 59 7.07 -3.58 10.78
C ARG A 59 5.72 -3.03 11.20
N ALA A 60 5.70 -1.92 11.94
CA ALA A 60 4.47 -1.28 12.39
C ALA A 60 3.68 -0.75 11.19
N THR A 61 2.35 -0.89 11.22
CA THR A 61 1.50 -0.26 10.20
C THR A 61 1.56 1.26 10.37
N GLN A 62 1.85 1.95 9.28
CA GLN A 62 1.88 3.40 9.13
C GLN A 62 0.66 3.85 8.35
N TYR A 63 0.07 4.96 8.77
CA TYR A 63 -1.09 5.56 8.11
C TYR A 63 -0.70 6.91 7.53
N PHE A 64 -1.04 7.13 6.27
CA PHE A 64 -0.78 8.36 5.53
C PHE A 64 -2.09 8.98 5.10
N ARG A 65 -2.19 10.31 5.11
CA ARG A 65 -3.37 10.99 4.58
C ARG A 65 -3.40 10.86 3.05
N ASP A 66 -4.47 10.32 2.49
CA ASP A 66 -4.75 10.40 1.05
C ASP A 66 -5.30 11.79 0.72
N GLY A 67 -4.53 12.59 -0.02
CA GLY A 67 -4.90 13.94 -0.45
C GLY A 67 -5.78 14.00 -1.70
N THR A 68 -6.08 12.86 -2.33
CA THR A 68 -6.86 12.78 -3.58
C THR A 68 -8.26 13.37 -3.41
N LYS A 69 -8.76 14.05 -4.45
CA LYS A 69 -10.00 14.86 -4.41
C LYS A 69 -11.25 14.17 -4.98
N SER A 70 -11.15 12.89 -5.34
CA SER A 70 -12.27 12.03 -5.75
C SER A 70 -12.32 10.78 -4.86
N ILE A 71 -13.50 10.16 -4.74
CA ILE A 71 -13.69 8.93 -3.93
C ILE A 71 -14.19 7.74 -4.75
N ILE A 72 -15.00 7.99 -5.79
CA ILE A 72 -15.45 6.93 -6.70
C ILE A 72 -14.38 6.68 -7.76
N THR A 73 -13.97 5.43 -7.86
CA THR A 73 -13.03 4.92 -8.87
C THR A 73 -13.78 4.07 -9.89
N ARG A 74 -13.35 4.15 -11.15
CA ARG A 74 -13.92 3.37 -12.27
C ARG A 74 -12.88 2.41 -12.83
N ASN A 75 -13.33 1.26 -13.28
CA ASN A 75 -12.51 0.29 -14.00
C ASN A 75 -13.31 -0.32 -15.17
N ASN A 76 -12.58 -0.83 -16.16
CA ASN A 76 -13.13 -1.47 -17.36
C ASN A 76 -12.52 -2.86 -17.57
N SER A 77 -12.06 -3.51 -16.51
CA SER A 77 -11.45 -4.84 -16.60
C SER A 77 -12.52 -5.88 -16.92
N PRO A 78 -12.27 -6.80 -17.87
CA PRO A 78 -13.20 -7.91 -18.11
C PRO A 78 -13.23 -8.91 -16.95
N ASP A 79 -12.23 -8.89 -16.06
CA ASP A 79 -12.07 -9.83 -14.95
C ASP A 79 -12.76 -9.34 -13.66
N VAL A 80 -13.21 -8.09 -13.62
CA VAL A 80 -13.81 -7.46 -12.44
C VAL A 80 -15.28 -7.14 -12.75
N GLY A 81 -16.20 -7.80 -12.06
CA GLY A 81 -17.65 -7.74 -12.34
C GLY A 81 -18.37 -6.44 -11.93
N PHE A 82 -17.64 -5.34 -11.73
CA PHE A 82 -18.21 -4.04 -11.40
C PHE A 82 -17.46 -2.93 -12.11
N GLU A 83 -18.16 -1.86 -12.50
CA GLU A 83 -17.52 -0.68 -13.10
C GLU A 83 -17.03 0.29 -12.02
N THR A 84 -17.90 0.63 -11.07
CA THR A 84 -17.62 1.67 -10.07
C THR A 84 -17.40 1.10 -8.69
N SER A 85 -16.40 1.65 -7.99
CA SER A 85 -16.11 1.31 -6.61
C SER A 85 -15.79 2.52 -5.76
N LEU A 86 -16.00 2.37 -4.46
CA LEU A 86 -15.71 3.34 -3.42
C LEU A 86 -14.61 2.80 -2.52
N ASN A 87 -13.50 3.52 -2.36
CA ASN A 87 -12.37 3.03 -1.55
C ASN A 87 -11.94 4.11 -0.54
N PRO A 88 -12.30 3.98 0.76
CA PRO A 88 -11.88 4.91 1.82
C PRO A 88 -10.38 4.83 2.12
N TYR A 89 -9.78 3.67 1.82
CA TYR A 89 -8.38 3.38 2.04
C TYR A 89 -7.70 2.93 0.74
N ARG A 90 -6.37 3.02 0.70
CA ARG A 90 -5.56 2.25 -0.23
C ARG A 90 -4.58 1.41 0.57
N GLY A 91 -4.49 0.12 0.24
CA GLY A 91 -3.78 -0.86 1.06
C GLY A 91 -4.70 -1.47 2.09
N CYS A 92 -4.31 -2.61 2.65
CA CYS A 92 -5.14 -3.33 3.61
C CYS A 92 -4.29 -4.10 4.62
N GLU A 93 -4.54 -3.86 5.92
CA GLU A 93 -3.85 -4.57 7.01
C GLU A 93 -4.16 -6.07 7.07
N HIS A 94 -5.23 -6.55 6.41
CA HIS A 94 -5.48 -7.98 6.25
C HIS A 94 -4.31 -8.65 5.52
N GLY A 95 -3.78 -7.98 4.49
CA GLY A 95 -2.57 -8.44 3.81
C GLY A 95 -2.69 -9.80 3.13
N CYS A 96 -3.83 -10.21 2.56
CA CYS A 96 -3.89 -11.49 1.83
C CYS A 96 -2.79 -11.55 0.75
N ILE A 97 -1.94 -12.58 0.78
CA ILE A 97 -0.81 -12.68 -0.17
C ILE A 97 -1.29 -12.75 -1.63
N TYR A 98 -2.45 -13.34 -1.85
CA TYR A 98 -3.12 -13.47 -3.16
C TYR A 98 -4.01 -12.26 -3.52
N CYS A 99 -3.96 -11.16 -2.77
CA CYS A 99 -4.82 -10.01 -3.02
C CYS A 99 -4.48 -9.33 -4.36
N TYR A 100 -5.43 -9.32 -5.28
CA TYR A 100 -5.26 -8.69 -6.60
C TYR A 100 -5.03 -7.17 -6.53
N ALA A 101 -5.36 -6.52 -5.41
CA ALA A 101 -5.17 -5.09 -5.21
C ALA A 101 -3.73 -4.70 -4.87
N ARG A 102 -2.87 -5.65 -4.49
CA ARG A 102 -1.45 -5.39 -4.16
C ARG A 102 -0.69 -4.54 -5.17
N PRO A 103 -0.79 -4.80 -6.50
CA PRO A 103 -0.08 -4.03 -7.49
C PRO A 103 -0.54 -2.56 -7.60
N THR A 104 -1.66 -2.18 -6.97
CA THR A 104 -2.12 -0.78 -6.96
C THR A 104 -1.19 0.13 -6.16
N HIS A 105 -0.46 -0.41 -5.17
CA HIS A 105 0.53 0.32 -4.38
C HIS A 105 1.72 0.79 -5.20
N GLU A 106 2.02 0.10 -6.30
CA GLU A 106 3.14 0.48 -7.14
C GLU A 106 2.92 1.83 -7.83
N TYR A 107 1.67 2.20 -8.11
CA TYR A 107 1.34 3.55 -8.62
C TYR A 107 1.59 4.67 -7.60
N LEU A 108 1.85 4.32 -6.34
CA LEU A 108 2.20 5.25 -5.27
C LEU A 108 3.72 5.29 -5.01
N GLY A 109 4.53 4.60 -5.82
CA GLY A 109 5.96 4.44 -5.59
C GLY A 109 6.27 3.43 -4.47
N LEU A 110 5.28 2.65 -4.01
CA LEU A 110 5.43 1.68 -2.93
C LEU A 110 5.57 0.25 -3.47
N SER A 111 6.04 -0.68 -2.64
CA SER A 111 6.08 -2.10 -3.01
C SER A 111 4.70 -2.76 -2.97
N ALA A 112 4.43 -3.69 -3.89
CA ALA A 112 3.24 -4.53 -3.87
C ALA A 112 3.26 -5.60 -2.74
N GLY A 113 4.41 -5.82 -2.10
CA GLY A 113 4.57 -6.77 -0.99
C GLY A 113 4.19 -6.14 0.36
N LEU A 114 5.18 -5.98 1.24
CA LEU A 114 4.93 -5.51 2.61
C LEU A 114 4.33 -4.11 2.68
N ASP A 115 4.64 -3.21 1.74
CA ASP A 115 4.12 -1.83 1.82
C ASP A 115 2.60 -1.80 1.62
N PHE A 116 2.02 -2.72 0.85
CA PHE A 116 0.56 -2.84 0.69
C PHE A 116 -0.19 -2.98 2.01
N GLU A 117 0.37 -3.75 2.95
CA GLU A 117 -0.25 -4.10 4.22
C GLU A 117 0.32 -3.34 5.42
N SER A 118 1.40 -2.58 5.23
CA SER A 118 2.06 -1.80 6.29
C SER A 118 2.06 -0.29 6.05
N LYS A 119 1.78 0.20 4.84
CA LYS A 119 1.65 1.63 4.52
C LYS A 119 0.26 1.87 3.93
N ILE A 120 -0.66 2.32 4.77
CA ILE A 120 -2.07 2.47 4.43
C ILE A 120 -2.39 3.95 4.19
N MET A 121 -2.96 4.25 3.04
CA MET A 121 -3.43 5.59 2.72
C MET A 121 -4.86 5.73 3.17
N VAL A 122 -5.16 6.77 3.94
CA VAL A 122 -6.45 7.00 4.59
C VAL A 122 -7.07 8.28 4.03
N LYS A 123 -8.24 8.14 3.42
CA LYS A 123 -9.01 9.28 2.93
C LYS A 123 -9.94 9.80 4.02
N THR A 124 -9.38 10.63 4.88
CA THR A 124 -10.09 11.21 6.05
C THR A 124 -11.38 11.98 5.71
N ASN A 125 -11.53 12.50 4.49
CA ASN A 125 -12.70 13.23 4.02
C ASN A 125 -13.57 12.41 3.05
N ALA A 126 -13.59 11.07 3.18
CA ALA A 126 -14.28 10.17 2.25
C ALA A 126 -15.79 10.44 2.19
N SER A 127 -16.43 10.71 3.34
CA SER A 127 -17.86 11.01 3.44
C SER A 127 -18.25 12.26 2.65
N GLU A 128 -17.50 13.34 2.82
CA GLU A 128 -17.76 14.64 2.19
C GLU A 128 -17.53 14.55 0.68
N LEU A 129 -16.49 13.83 0.25
CA LEU A 129 -16.25 13.58 -1.16
C LEU A 129 -17.36 12.72 -1.78
N LEU A 130 -17.88 11.74 -1.05
CA LEU A 130 -18.95 10.88 -1.55
C LEU A 130 -20.25 11.66 -1.68
N GLN A 131 -20.60 12.44 -0.68
CA GLN A 131 -21.77 13.31 -0.71
C GLN A 131 -21.70 14.27 -1.90
N ALA A 132 -20.58 14.99 -2.06
CA ALA A 132 -20.40 15.92 -3.17
C ALA A 132 -20.50 15.24 -4.55
N GLU A 133 -19.97 14.02 -4.68
CA GLU A 133 -20.05 13.25 -5.93
C GLU A 133 -21.50 12.80 -6.23
N LEU A 134 -22.23 12.30 -5.23
CA LEU A 134 -23.61 11.83 -5.41
C LEU A 134 -24.62 12.97 -5.62
N GLU A 135 -24.38 14.14 -5.04
CA GLU A 135 -25.21 15.35 -5.22
C GLU A 135 -24.94 16.08 -6.55
N SER A 136 -23.85 15.73 -7.24
CA SER A 136 -23.50 16.32 -8.53
C SER A 136 -24.56 16.02 -9.59
N SER A 137 -24.96 17.02 -10.38
CA SER A 137 -25.85 16.85 -11.52
C SER A 137 -25.29 15.95 -12.63
N ARG A 138 -23.98 15.64 -12.58
CA ARG A 138 -23.30 14.72 -13.50
C ARG A 138 -23.40 13.27 -13.06
N TRP A 139 -23.76 13.02 -11.81
CA TRP A 139 -23.87 11.66 -11.28
C TRP A 139 -25.04 10.94 -11.94
N GLN A 140 -24.77 9.74 -12.43
CA GLN A 140 -25.79 8.82 -12.92
C GLN A 140 -25.90 7.66 -11.93
N PRO A 141 -27.07 7.42 -11.34
CA PRO A 141 -27.28 6.30 -10.42
C PRO A 141 -26.87 4.97 -11.06
N GLN A 142 -25.95 4.27 -10.40
CA GLN A 142 -25.39 3.01 -10.85
C GLN A 142 -24.92 2.20 -9.65
N THR A 143 -24.67 0.90 -9.84
CA THR A 143 -24.14 0.04 -8.78
C THR A 143 -22.77 0.54 -8.34
N LEU A 144 -22.64 0.82 -7.05
CA LEU A 144 -21.40 1.25 -6.41
C LEU A 144 -20.91 0.13 -5.48
N VAL A 145 -19.79 -0.50 -5.83
CA VAL A 145 -19.17 -1.53 -4.99
C VAL A 145 -18.31 -0.88 -3.93
N MET A 146 -18.55 -1.22 -2.67
CA MET A 146 -17.72 -0.73 -1.58
C MET A 146 -16.46 -1.60 -1.46
N SER A 147 -15.30 -0.93 -1.43
CA SER A 147 -14.01 -1.52 -1.09
C SER A 147 -13.57 -2.63 -2.03
N GLY A 148 -13.44 -2.29 -3.32
CA GLY A 148 -12.91 -3.20 -4.32
C GLY A 148 -11.43 -3.52 -4.08
N VAL A 149 -10.61 -2.51 -3.75
CA VAL A 149 -9.14 -2.65 -3.66
C VAL A 149 -8.59 -2.54 -2.24
N THR A 150 -9.46 -2.59 -1.24
CA THR A 150 -9.11 -2.50 0.18
C THR A 150 -10.19 -3.21 1.01
N ASP A 151 -9.97 -3.37 2.31
CA ASP A 151 -11.04 -3.75 3.23
C ASP A 151 -11.79 -2.49 3.70
N PRO A 152 -13.14 -2.48 3.75
CA PRO A 152 -13.92 -1.34 4.22
C PRO A 152 -13.71 -1.01 5.70
N TYR A 153 -13.27 -1.97 6.51
CA TYR A 153 -13.18 -1.89 7.96
C TYR A 153 -11.77 -2.18 8.44
N GLN A 154 -10.96 -1.14 8.55
CA GLN A 154 -9.57 -1.30 8.97
C GLN A 154 -9.36 -1.03 10.47
N PRO A 155 -8.36 -1.66 11.11
CA PRO A 155 -8.05 -1.44 12.53
C PRO A 155 -7.91 0.03 12.95
N ILE A 156 -7.48 0.90 12.02
CA ILE A 156 -7.35 2.35 12.22
C ILE A 156 -8.66 3.06 12.59
N GLU A 157 -9.81 2.48 12.25
CA GLU A 157 -11.12 3.05 12.59
C GLU A 157 -11.32 3.21 14.08
N ARG A 158 -10.64 2.43 14.92
CA ARG A 158 -10.66 2.60 16.38
C ARG A 158 -10.14 3.97 16.83
N LYS A 159 -9.32 4.62 16.01
CA LYS A 159 -8.69 5.93 16.29
C LYS A 159 -9.33 7.08 15.52
N LEU A 160 -9.99 6.80 14.40
CA LEU A 160 -10.58 7.81 13.50
C LEU A 160 -12.08 8.04 13.72
N ARG A 161 -12.68 7.37 14.71
CA ARG A 161 -14.06 7.60 15.16
C ARG A 161 -14.30 9.03 15.62
#